data_AF-A0A7X7MW21-F1
#
_entry.id   AF-A0A7X7MW21-F1
#
_cell.length_a   1.000
_cell.length_b   1.000
_cell.length_c   1.000
_cell.angle_alpha   90.00
_cell.angle_beta   90.00
_cell.angle_gamma   90.00
#
_symmetry.space_group_name_H-M   'P 1'
#
loop_
_entity.id
_entity.type
_entity.pdbx_description
1 polymer ?
#
loop_
_entity_poly.entity_id
_entity_poly.type
_entity_poly.pdbx_seq_one_letter_code
_entity_poly.pdbx_strand_id
1 'polypeptide(L)'
;QIGKIIFEDRKESNPCSLCAKMRKGALNEAVKALGCNKVAYAHHKDDVIETMLLSLIFEGRFHTFSPKTYLDRMDLTVIRPLIFVDESDVIGFKNKYDLPVQKSPCPADGYTKREYAKNLLKSLNHEHPGAKERMFRAILNGNLKGWPIQLSIMNTEGNQNDKCK
;
A
#
# COMPACT_ATOMS: atom_id res chain seq x y z
N GLN A 1 19.37 -14.81 5.45
CA GLN A 1 20.37 -14.70 4.36
C GLN A 1 20.26 -13.40 3.56
N ILE A 2 19.07 -12.84 3.29
CA ILE A 2 18.93 -11.57 2.51
C ILE A 2 19.71 -10.40 3.13
N GLY A 3 19.70 -10.22 4.46
CA GLY A 3 20.41 -9.11 5.12
C GLY A 3 21.91 -9.06 4.79
N LYS A 4 22.58 -10.22 4.84
CA LYS A 4 24.00 -10.35 4.47
C LYS A 4 24.25 -9.88 3.03
N ILE A 5 23.44 -10.36 2.08
CA ILE A 5 23.57 -9.98 0.66
C ILE A 5 23.45 -8.47 0.47
N ILE A 6 22.51 -7.84 1.18
CA ILE A 6 22.25 -6.41 1.05
C ILE A 6 23.35 -5.56 1.68
N PHE A 7 23.74 -5.87 2.92
CA PHE A 7 24.59 -4.98 3.73
C PHE A 7 26.08 -5.34 3.69
N GLU A 8 26.43 -6.60 3.45
CA GLU A 8 27.84 -7.06 3.42
C GLU A 8 28.32 -7.24 1.99
N ASP A 9 27.57 -7.96 1.15
CA ASP A 9 28.05 -8.38 -0.17
C ASP A 9 27.88 -7.28 -1.23
N ARG A 10 26.67 -6.75 -1.43
CA ARG A 10 26.39 -5.78 -2.49
C ARG A 10 26.62 -4.32 -2.10
N LYS A 11 26.39 -3.98 -0.83
CA LYS A 11 26.52 -2.60 -0.31
C LYS A 11 25.80 -1.55 -1.18
N GLU A 12 24.60 -1.88 -1.64
CA GLU A 12 23.79 -1.02 -2.50
C GLU A 12 23.54 0.33 -1.82
N SER A 13 23.55 1.42 -2.60
CA SER A 13 23.20 2.76 -2.11
C SER A 13 21.75 2.87 -1.62
N ASN A 14 20.86 2.03 -2.16
CA ASN A 14 19.45 1.96 -1.78
C ASN A 14 19.08 0.53 -1.31
N PRO A 15 19.57 0.10 -0.13
CA PRO A 15 19.47 -1.29 0.33
C PRO A 15 18.02 -1.76 0.50
N CYS A 16 17.11 -0.85 0.88
CA CYS A 16 15.70 -1.16 1.11
C CYS A 16 14.96 -1.59 -0.16
N SER A 17 15.28 -0.99 -1.32
CA SER A 17 14.62 -1.30 -2.59
C SER A 17 14.94 -2.72 -3.05
N LEU A 18 16.22 -3.10 -3.01
CA LEU A 18 16.64 -4.45 -3.36
C LEU A 18 16.13 -5.48 -2.34
N CYS A 19 16.23 -5.20 -1.04
CA CYS A 19 15.72 -6.06 0.03
C CYS A 19 14.22 -6.36 -0.16
N ALA A 20 13.40 -5.34 -0.46
CA ALA A 20 11.97 -5.52 -0.71
C ALA A 20 11.71 -6.43 -1.93
N LYS A 21 12.45 -6.24 -3.03
CA LYS A 21 12.34 -7.10 -4.23
C LYS A 21 12.71 -8.55 -3.92
N MET A 22 13.81 -8.78 -3.19
CA MET A 22 14.26 -10.12 -2.84
C MET A 22 13.29 -10.84 -1.91
N ARG A 23 12.79 -10.17 -0.86
CA ARG A 23 11.78 -10.74 0.05
C ARG A 23 10.51 -11.14 -0.71
N LYS A 24 10.04 -10.26 -1.60
CA LYS A 24 8.86 -10.51 -2.43
C LYS A 24 9.09 -11.69 -3.39
N GLY A 25 10.26 -11.77 -4.02
CA GLY A 25 10.63 -12.89 -4.89
C GLY A 25 10.60 -14.22 -4.14
N ALA A 26 11.33 -14.31 -3.03
CA ALA A 26 11.40 -15.51 -2.21
C ALA A 26 10.02 -15.96 -1.69
N LEU A 27 9.18 -15.01 -1.25
CA LEU A 27 7.82 -15.32 -0.81
C LEU A 27 6.98 -15.89 -1.97
N ASN A 28 7.01 -15.25 -3.14
CA ASN A 28 6.21 -15.69 -4.27
C ASN A 28 6.66 -17.04 -4.83
N GLU A 29 7.96 -17.32 -4.82
CA GLU A 29 8.52 -18.63 -5.17
C GLU A 29 8.04 -19.71 -4.20
N ALA A 30 8.10 -19.46 -2.89
CA ALA A 30 7.61 -20.39 -1.88
C ALA A 30 6.09 -20.66 -2.02
N VAL A 31 5.29 -19.61 -2.24
CA VAL A 31 3.85 -19.73 -2.49
C VAL A 31 3.57 -20.59 -3.72
N LYS A 32 4.32 -20.39 -4.81
CA LYS A 32 4.16 -21.18 -6.04
C LYS A 32 4.57 -22.64 -5.84
N ALA A 33 5.65 -22.89 -5.10
CA ALA A 33 6.09 -24.25 -4.77
C ALA A 33 5.04 -25.03 -3.95
N LEU A 34 4.22 -24.32 -3.16
CA LEU A 34 3.09 -24.91 -2.43
C LEU A 34 1.83 -25.12 -3.29
N GLY A 35 1.87 -24.82 -4.60
CA GLY A 35 0.72 -24.96 -5.50
C GLY A 35 -0.34 -23.87 -5.36
N CYS A 36 -0.04 -22.78 -4.63
CA CYS A 36 -0.98 -21.67 -4.44
C CYS A 36 -1.01 -20.74 -5.67
N ASN A 37 -2.20 -20.30 -6.05
CA ASN A 37 -2.42 -19.34 -7.16
C ASN A 37 -2.64 -17.89 -6.70
N LYS A 38 -2.69 -17.67 -5.37
CA LYS A 38 -2.91 -16.36 -4.75
C LYS A 38 -2.02 -16.16 -3.53
N VAL A 39 -1.62 -14.92 -3.28
CA VAL A 39 -0.94 -14.49 -2.06
C VAL A 39 -1.61 -13.25 -1.49
N ALA A 40 -1.89 -13.26 -0.18
CA ALA A 40 -2.47 -12.13 0.53
C ALA A 40 -1.37 -11.29 1.19
N TYR A 41 -1.33 -10.00 0.88
CA TYR A 41 -0.46 -9.05 1.57
C TYR A 41 -1.27 -8.20 2.55
N ALA A 42 -0.74 -8.00 3.75
CA ALA A 42 -1.35 -7.25 4.83
C ALA A 42 -1.14 -5.73 4.68
N HIS A 43 -1.26 -5.20 3.46
CA HIS A 43 -1.18 -3.76 3.24
C HIS A 43 -2.47 -3.07 3.65
N HIS A 44 -2.36 -2.07 4.51
CA HIS A 44 -3.48 -1.27 4.99
C HIS A 44 -3.66 0.02 4.19
N LYS A 45 -4.67 0.83 4.53
CA LYS A 45 -5.00 2.08 3.84
C LYS A 45 -3.82 3.06 3.85
N ASP A 46 -3.16 3.22 4.99
CA ASP A 46 -2.03 4.15 5.14
C ASP A 46 -0.86 3.75 4.23
N ASP A 47 -0.57 2.45 4.05
CA ASP A 47 0.47 1.98 3.08
C ASP A 47 0.22 2.47 1.65
N VAL A 48 -1.04 2.54 1.24
CA VAL A 48 -1.45 3.00 -0.09
C VAL A 48 -1.09 4.47 -0.26
N ILE A 49 -1.40 5.28 0.75
CA ILE A 49 -1.19 6.72 0.75
C ILE A 49 0.29 7.05 0.88
N GLU A 50 1.02 6.36 1.76
CA GLU A 50 2.47 6.45 1.87
C GLU A 50 3.15 6.13 0.53
N THR A 51 2.72 5.06 -0.15
CA THR A 51 3.25 4.70 -1.47
C THR A 51 2.96 5.78 -2.51
N MET A 52 1.75 6.37 -2.47
CA MET A 52 1.40 7.52 -3.31
C MET A 52 2.32 8.72 -3.04
N LEU A 53 2.56 9.07 -1.78
CA LEU A 53 3.46 10.17 -1.40
C LEU A 53 4.89 9.90 -1.86
N LEU A 54 5.39 8.66 -1.67
CA LEU A 54 6.72 8.27 -2.13
C LEU A 54 6.89 8.43 -3.64
N SER A 55 5.95 7.90 -4.42
CA SER A 55 5.99 8.03 -5.88
C SER A 55 5.83 9.47 -6.35
N LEU A 56 4.98 10.26 -5.68
CA LEU A 56 4.78 11.66 -6.03
C LEU A 56 6.04 12.49 -5.78
N ILE A 57 6.62 12.38 -4.58
CA ILE A 57 7.74 13.24 -4.13
C ILE A 57 9.07 12.81 -4.76
N PHE A 58 9.36 11.51 -4.81
CA PHE A 58 10.68 11.02 -5.19
C PHE A 58 10.77 10.48 -6.61
N GLU A 59 9.63 10.21 -7.26
CA GLU A 59 9.58 9.62 -8.61
C GLU A 59 8.84 10.53 -9.62
N GLY A 60 8.20 11.61 -9.16
CA GLY A 60 7.49 12.55 -10.02
C GLY A 60 6.26 11.96 -10.71
N ARG A 61 5.65 10.91 -10.13
CA ARG A 61 4.48 10.24 -10.72
C ARG A 61 3.40 9.96 -9.69
N PHE A 62 2.14 10.05 -10.12
CA PHE A 62 1.00 9.67 -9.28
C PHE A 62 0.75 8.16 -9.39
N HIS A 63 1.22 7.40 -8.40
CA HIS A 63 1.16 5.94 -8.43
C HIS A 63 1.00 5.34 -7.03
N THR A 64 0.19 4.29 -6.92
CA THR A 64 0.16 3.39 -5.77
C THR A 64 -0.23 1.98 -6.22
N PHE A 65 -0.08 0.98 -5.36
CA PHE A 65 -0.49 -0.38 -5.67
C PHE A 65 -2.01 -0.54 -5.63
N SER A 66 -2.56 -1.48 -6.40
CA SER A 66 -4.00 -1.78 -6.46
C SER A 66 -4.43 -2.86 -5.45
N PRO A 67 -5.73 -2.99 -5.12
CA PRO A 67 -6.25 -4.07 -4.28
C PRO A 67 -5.92 -5.48 -4.79
N LYS A 68 -5.88 -5.65 -6.13
CA LYS A 68 -5.55 -6.90 -6.81
C LYS A 68 -4.49 -6.65 -7.88
N THR A 69 -3.45 -7.46 -7.92
CA THR A 69 -2.39 -7.39 -8.94
C THR A 69 -2.08 -8.80 -9.45
N TYR A 70 -2.18 -9.02 -10.75
CA TYR A 70 -1.74 -10.28 -11.37
C TYR A 70 -0.25 -10.18 -11.74
N LEU A 71 0.54 -11.17 -11.33
CA LEU A 71 1.97 -11.30 -11.64
C LEU A 71 2.13 -12.32 -12.76
N ASP A 72 2.12 -11.84 -13.99
CA ASP A 72 2.24 -12.62 -15.22
C ASP A 72 3.43 -13.60 -15.22
N ARG A 73 4.63 -13.15 -14.87
CA ARG A 73 5.85 -13.99 -14.87
C ARG A 73 5.79 -15.15 -13.88
N MET A 74 4.98 -15.02 -12.83
CA MET A 74 4.85 -16.03 -11.78
C MET A 74 3.56 -16.83 -11.91
N ASP A 75 2.61 -16.42 -12.76
CA ASP A 75 1.23 -16.90 -12.77
C ASP A 75 0.62 -16.89 -11.35
N LEU A 76 0.72 -15.73 -10.68
CA LEU A 76 0.32 -15.57 -9.28
C LEU A 76 -0.48 -14.29 -9.09
N THR A 77 -1.60 -14.37 -8.36
CA THR A 77 -2.41 -13.18 -8.03
C THR A 77 -2.10 -12.67 -6.62
N VAL A 78 -1.65 -11.43 -6.50
CA VAL A 78 -1.54 -10.73 -5.21
C VAL A 78 -2.87 -10.07 -4.87
N ILE A 79 -3.39 -10.34 -3.68
CA ILE A 79 -4.58 -9.68 -3.10
C ILE A 79 -4.19 -8.91 -1.84
N ARG A 80 -4.89 -7.81 -1.57
CA ARG A 80 -4.64 -6.93 -0.41
C ARG A 80 -5.94 -6.72 0.38
N PRO A 81 -6.32 -7.67 1.26
CA PRO A 81 -7.62 -7.62 1.94
C PRO A 81 -7.79 -6.43 2.88
N LEU A 82 -6.69 -5.91 3.45
CA LEU A 82 -6.72 -4.85 4.44
C LEU A 82 -6.65 -3.44 3.82
N ILE A 83 -6.75 -3.30 2.50
CA ILE A 83 -6.44 -2.04 1.80
C ILE A 83 -7.36 -0.86 2.17
N PHE A 84 -8.50 -1.12 2.83
CA PHE A 84 -9.44 -0.11 3.33
C PHE A 84 -9.38 0.07 4.86
N VAL A 85 -8.59 -0.74 5.56
CA VAL A 85 -8.44 -0.73 7.03
C VAL A 85 -7.39 0.31 7.42
N ASP A 86 -7.63 1.09 8.48
CA ASP A 86 -6.64 2.05 8.98
C ASP A 86 -5.55 1.36 9.83
N GLU A 87 -4.34 1.91 9.83
CA GLU A 87 -3.26 1.41 10.70
C GLU A 87 -3.69 1.36 12.18
N SER A 88 -4.47 2.35 12.63
CA SER A 88 -5.01 2.40 13.99
C SER A 88 -5.89 1.20 14.33
N ASP A 89 -6.67 0.70 13.37
CA ASP A 89 -7.54 -0.45 13.58
C ASP A 89 -6.73 -1.74 13.66
N VAL A 90 -5.67 -1.86 12.85
CA VAL A 90 -4.73 -2.99 12.92
C VAL A 90 -4.02 -3.02 14.28
N ILE A 91 -3.55 -1.86 14.76
CA ILE A 91 -2.93 -1.72 16.09
C ILE A 91 -3.95 -2.05 17.19
N GLY A 92 -5.18 -1.55 17.07
CA GLY A 92 -6.27 -1.83 18.01
C GLY A 92 -6.59 -3.32 18.09
N PHE A 93 -6.66 -4.00 16.93
CA PHE A 93 -6.87 -5.44 16.84
C PHE A 93 -5.71 -6.21 17.51
N LYS A 94 -4.47 -5.83 17.20
CA LYS A 94 -3.28 -6.43 17.81
C LYS A 94 -3.30 -6.30 19.34
N ASN A 95 -3.69 -5.15 19.87
CA ASN A 95 -3.73 -4.90 21.32
C ASN A 95 -4.90 -5.64 22.00
N LYS A 96 -6.07 -5.68 21.36
CA LYS A 96 -7.26 -6.36 21.90
C LYS A 96 -7.06 -7.87 22.08
N TYR A 97 -6.33 -8.50 21.16
CA TYR A 97 -6.10 -9.96 21.16
C TYR A 97 -4.69 -10.35 21.60
N ASP A 98 -3.91 -9.40 22.14
CA ASP A 98 -2.54 -9.60 22.59
C ASP A 98 -1.66 -10.38 21.58
N LEU A 99 -1.75 -9.99 20.31
CA LEU A 99 -1.03 -10.71 19.26
C LEU A 99 0.48 -10.42 19.32
N PRO A 100 1.34 -11.45 19.16
CA PRO A 100 2.78 -11.26 19.15
C PRO A 100 3.21 -10.43 17.95
N VAL A 101 4.08 -9.44 18.17
CA VAL A 101 4.63 -8.58 17.11
C VAL A 101 6.10 -8.88 16.93
N GLN A 102 6.47 -9.35 15.74
CA GLN A 102 7.86 -9.51 15.37
C GLN A 102 8.45 -8.16 14.95
N LYS A 103 9.38 -7.63 15.73
CA LYS A 103 10.12 -6.42 15.36
C LYS A 103 11.08 -6.70 14.20
N SER A 104 11.26 -5.70 13.35
CA SER A 104 12.20 -5.77 12.24
C SER A 104 13.64 -5.86 12.77
N PRO A 105 14.44 -6.86 12.35
CA PRO A 105 15.87 -6.91 12.70
C PRO A 105 16.73 -6.03 11.78
N CYS A 106 16.11 -5.20 10.92
CA CYS A 106 16.83 -4.45 9.89
C CYS A 106 17.61 -3.29 10.51
N PRO A 107 18.92 -3.14 10.23
CA PRO A 107 19.72 -2.02 10.76
C PRO A 107 19.33 -0.66 10.16
N ALA A 108 18.64 -0.64 9.01
CA ALA A 108 18.13 0.58 8.38
C ALA A 108 16.71 0.96 8.83
N ASP A 109 16.12 0.22 9.78
CA ASP A 109 14.78 0.52 10.30
C ASP A 109 14.73 1.91 10.95
N GLY A 110 13.65 2.65 10.73
CA GLY A 110 13.50 4.03 11.24
C GLY A 110 14.23 5.14 10.45
N TYR A 111 15.11 4.81 9.50
CA TYR A 111 15.85 5.80 8.68
C TYR A 111 15.61 5.60 7.18
N THR A 112 14.36 5.32 6.80
CA THR A 112 13.99 5.04 5.41
C THR A 112 13.10 6.13 4.82
N LYS A 113 13.06 6.21 3.48
CA LYS A 113 12.07 7.06 2.78
C LYS A 113 10.63 6.72 3.17
N ARG A 114 10.35 5.45 3.49
CA ARG A 114 9.03 5.00 3.94
C ARG A 114 8.69 5.57 5.31
N GLU A 115 9.64 5.58 6.23
CA GLU A 115 9.47 6.23 7.54
C GLU A 115 9.24 7.73 7.39
N TYR A 116 9.96 8.39 6.46
CA TYR A 116 9.69 9.77 6.11
C TYR A 116 8.24 9.98 5.61
N ALA A 117 7.76 9.15 4.68
CA ALA A 117 6.40 9.26 4.14
C ALA A 117 5.32 9.04 5.21
N LYS A 118 5.55 8.09 6.13
CA LYS A 118 4.68 7.83 7.29
C LYS A 118 4.58 9.04 8.21
N ASN A 119 5.72 9.60 8.60
CA ASN A 119 5.77 10.79 9.45
C ASN A 119 5.16 12.00 8.76
N LEU A 120 5.41 12.19 7.47
CA LEU A 120 4.79 13.24 6.67
C LEU A 120 3.26 13.11 6.65
N LEU A 121 2.74 11.91 6.38
CA LEU A 121 1.29 11.67 6.38
C LEU A 121 0.67 11.98 7.75
N LYS A 122 1.35 11.58 8.84
CA LYS A 122 0.93 11.89 10.20
C LYS A 122 0.87 13.40 10.46
N SER A 123 1.91 14.14 10.08
CA SER A 123 1.95 15.60 10.23
C SER A 123 0.86 16.29 9.41
N LEU A 124 0.70 15.91 8.13
CA LEU A 124 -0.35 16.47 7.28
C LEU A 124 -1.75 16.23 7.83
N ASN A 125 -2.01 15.04 8.39
CA ASN A 125 -3.31 14.75 8.99
C ASN A 125 -3.52 15.45 10.34
N HIS A 126 -2.44 15.76 11.06
CA HIS A 126 -2.50 16.54 12.30
C HIS A 126 -2.79 18.02 12.00
N GLU A 127 -2.09 18.61 11.05
CA GLU A 127 -2.28 20.01 10.61
C GLU A 127 -3.62 20.20 9.90
N HIS A 128 -4.05 19.21 9.12
CA HIS A 128 -5.29 19.22 8.37
C HIS A 128 -6.08 17.94 8.61
N PRO A 129 -6.91 17.87 9.67
CA PRO A 129 -7.75 16.72 9.94
C PRO A 129 -8.53 16.23 8.71
N GLY A 130 -8.47 14.92 8.47
CA GLY A 130 -9.08 14.28 7.31
C GLY A 130 -8.25 14.33 6.02
N ALA A 131 -7.01 14.85 6.05
CA ALA A 131 -6.14 14.88 4.88
C ALA A 131 -5.86 13.47 4.36
N LYS A 132 -5.67 12.51 5.27
CA LYS A 132 -5.48 11.10 4.93
C LYS A 132 -6.65 10.55 4.11
N GLU A 133 -7.88 10.77 4.57
CA GLU A 133 -9.11 10.32 3.91
C GLU A 133 -9.29 11.00 2.56
N ARG A 134 -8.99 12.30 2.46
CA ARG A 134 -9.04 13.04 1.19
C ARG A 134 -8.01 12.52 0.18
N MET A 135 -6.79 12.18 0.61
CA MET A 135 -5.79 11.54 -0.26
C MET A 135 -6.25 10.17 -0.73
N PHE A 136 -6.78 9.34 0.17
CA PHE A 136 -7.34 8.04 -0.21
C PHE A 136 -8.51 8.18 -1.20
N ARG A 137 -9.39 9.17 -0.98
CA ARG A 137 -10.48 9.51 -1.90
C ARG A 137 -9.95 9.92 -3.29
N ALA A 138 -8.86 10.69 -3.34
CA ALA A 138 -8.21 11.06 -4.60
C ALA A 138 -7.67 9.82 -5.34
N ILE A 139 -7.14 8.83 -4.62
CA ILE A 139 -6.69 7.55 -5.21
C ILE A 139 -7.86 6.78 -5.82
N LEU A 140 -9.00 6.71 -5.13
CA LEU A 140 -10.22 6.05 -5.63
C LEU A 140 -10.78 6.75 -6.89
N ASN A 141 -10.69 8.07 -6.95
CA ASN A 141 -11.24 8.87 -8.06
C ASN A 141 -10.23 9.10 -9.20
N GLY A 142 -8.93 8.90 -8.96
CA GLY A 142 -7.83 9.31 -9.85
C GLY A 142 -7.60 8.43 -11.08
N ASN A 143 -8.59 7.62 -11.48
CA ASN A 143 -8.51 6.68 -12.61
C ASN A 143 -7.22 5.84 -12.65
N LEU A 144 -6.76 5.39 -11.47
CA LEU A 144 -5.56 4.57 -11.34
C LEU A 144 -5.85 3.13 -11.76
N LYS A 145 -4.98 2.57 -12.62
CA LYS A 145 -5.12 1.19 -13.11
C LYS A 145 -5.26 0.20 -11.94
N GLY A 146 -6.31 -0.62 -11.99
CA GLY A 146 -6.56 -1.68 -11.01
C GLY A 146 -7.29 -1.23 -9.75
N TRP A 147 -7.60 0.06 -9.62
CA TRP A 147 -8.57 0.54 -8.63
C TRP A 147 -9.98 0.52 -9.23
N PRO A 148 -11.01 0.16 -8.45
CA PRO A 148 -12.38 0.26 -8.92
C PRO A 148 -12.68 1.73 -9.21
N ILE A 149 -13.09 2.04 -10.44
CA ILE A 149 -13.67 3.34 -10.75
C ILE A 149 -14.95 3.43 -9.92
N GLN A 150 -15.07 4.44 -9.07
CA GLN A 150 -16.35 4.68 -8.45
C GLN A 150 -17.29 5.19 -9.54
N LEU A 151 -18.17 4.30 -10.04
CA LEU A 151 -19.32 4.60 -10.87
C LEU A 151 -20.36 5.40 -10.08
N SER A 152 -19.97 6.55 -9.52
CA SER A 152 -20.85 7.50 -8.89
C SER A 152 -20.64 8.87 -9.53
N ILE A 153 -21.05 9.01 -10.79
CA ILE A 153 -21.69 10.15 -11.50
C ILE A 153 -22.07 9.59 -12.90
N MET A 154 -23.00 8.63 -12.96
CA MET A 154 -23.67 8.22 -14.21
C MET A 154 -25.18 7.99 -14.01
N ASN A 155 -25.76 8.43 -12.88
CA ASN A 155 -27.20 8.29 -12.59
C ASN A 155 -27.83 9.60 -12.07
N THR A 156 -27.51 10.75 -12.68
CA THR A 156 -28.27 12.00 -12.48
C THR A 156 -28.46 12.79 -13.78
N GLU A 157 -28.56 12.11 -14.91
CA GLU A 157 -29.16 12.67 -16.13
C GLU A 157 -30.35 11.80 -16.52
N GLY A 158 -31.54 12.23 -16.12
CA GLY A 158 -32.78 11.52 -16.43
C GLY A 158 -33.96 11.91 -15.55
N ASN A 159 -34.35 13.19 -15.55
CA ASN A 159 -35.71 13.62 -15.90
C ASN A 159 -35.80 15.16 -15.79
N GLN A 160 -35.67 15.85 -16.93
CA GLN A 160 -36.33 17.15 -17.09
C GLN A 160 -37.83 16.89 -17.20
N ASN A 161 -38.60 17.71 -16.51
CA ASN A 161 -40.07 17.80 -16.46
C ASN A 161 -40.73 17.10 -15.26
N ASP A 162 -40.84 17.83 -14.15
CA ASP A 162 -42.15 18.06 -13.55
C ASP A 162 -42.17 19.32 -12.66
N LYS A 163 -42.88 20.32 -13.21
CA LYS A 163 -43.68 21.40 -12.59
C LYS A 163 -43.61 21.62 -11.07
N CYS A 164 -43.20 22.85 -10.72
CA CYS A 164 -43.82 23.72 -9.70
C CYS A 164 -43.56 25.15 -10.20
N LYS A 165 -44.54 26.00 -10.58
CA LYS A 165 -45.64 26.56 -9.77
C LYS A 165 -45.23 26.89 -8.34
#